data_AF-A0A3A8EZA2-F1
#
_entry.id   AF-A0A3A8EZA2-F1
#
_cell.length_a   1.000
_cell.length_b   1.000
_cell.length_c   1.000
_cell.angle_alpha   90.00
_cell.angle_beta   90.00
_cell.angle_gamma   90.00
#
_symmetry.space_group_name_H-M   'P 1'
#
loop_
_entity.id
_entity.type
_entity.pdbx_description
1 polymer ?
#
loop_
_entity_poly.entity_id
_entity_poly.type
_entity_poly.pdbx_seq_one_letter_code
_entity_poly.pdbx_strand_id
1 'polypeptide(L)'
;MDIRFIPVLDLDVRQQTYQIYGFKDPFMSLTPDCCFYAIQDISDANLSKILKDTVFKNTSLNGGYVLLDAEQQPILLPRCCSDLNDIHAWEQLAQGNLKQFWIGHPQVLCEYEGDFIKFKPDASQDHTGFEVPVLSFKQALQCLKDELRQIHNRFQTLAQIDKLKVEKVLKLIPQLH
;
A
#
# COMPACT_ATOMS: atom_id res chain seq x y z
N MET A 1 2.30 20.74 3.76
CA MET A 1 3.02 19.71 3.00
C MET A 1 1.99 18.93 2.21
N ASP A 2 2.08 18.96 0.89
CA ASP A 2 1.23 18.10 0.06
C ASP A 2 1.80 16.68 0.11
N ILE A 3 0.90 15.71 0.20
CA ILE A 3 1.25 14.29 0.33
C ILE A 3 0.31 13.45 -0.52
N ARG A 4 0.77 12.27 -0.89
CA ARG A 4 -0.02 11.30 -1.67
C ARG A 4 0.25 9.88 -1.19
N PHE A 5 -0.78 9.05 -1.20
CA PHE A 5 -0.61 7.61 -1.03
C PHE A 5 -0.47 6.91 -2.38
N ILE A 6 0.35 5.85 -2.42
CA ILE A 6 0.37 4.88 -3.51
C ILE A 6 0.14 3.47 -2.94
N PRO A 7 -0.92 2.76 -3.38
CA PRO A 7 -1.08 1.33 -3.12
C PRO A 7 0.01 0.52 -3.81
N VAL A 8 0.72 -0.30 -3.04
CA VAL A 8 1.82 -1.12 -3.56
C VAL A 8 1.69 -2.59 -3.20
N LEU A 9 2.28 -3.44 -4.01
CA LEU A 9 2.59 -4.83 -3.67
C LEU A 9 4.06 -4.98 -3.35
N ASP A 10 4.37 -5.76 -2.31
CA ASP A 10 5.71 -6.26 -2.01
C ASP A 10 5.88 -7.62 -2.69
N LEU A 11 6.50 -7.59 -3.87
CA LEU A 11 6.78 -8.79 -4.64
C LEU A 11 8.27 -9.05 -4.49
N ASP A 12 8.67 -10.13 -3.80
CA ASP A 12 10.07 -10.57 -3.67
C ASP A 12 10.66 -11.07 -5.01
N VAL A 13 10.61 -10.19 -6.00
CA VAL A 13 10.88 -10.38 -7.42
C VAL A 13 11.60 -9.11 -7.84
N ARG A 14 12.81 -9.24 -8.36
CA ARG A 14 13.59 -8.09 -8.84
C ARG A 14 13.39 -7.93 -10.34
N GLN A 15 13.58 -6.71 -10.84
CA GLN A 15 13.44 -6.38 -12.27
C GLN A 15 14.21 -7.29 -13.23
N GLN A 16 15.28 -7.94 -12.76
CA GLN A 16 16.13 -8.81 -13.58
C GLN A 16 15.71 -10.29 -13.54
N THR A 17 14.79 -10.66 -12.64
CA THR A 17 14.40 -12.06 -12.41
C THR A 17 12.93 -12.35 -12.73
N TYR A 18 12.13 -11.37 -13.12
CA TYR A 18 10.68 -11.52 -13.34
C TYR A 18 10.30 -12.68 -14.27
N GLN A 19 11.08 -12.93 -15.33
CA GLN A 19 10.84 -14.04 -16.26
C GLN A 19 10.98 -15.41 -15.59
N ILE A 20 11.91 -15.55 -14.64
CA ILE A 20 12.13 -16.79 -13.86
C ILE A 20 10.89 -17.11 -13.03
N TYR A 21 10.19 -16.08 -12.55
CA TYR A 21 8.95 -16.22 -11.79
C TYR A 21 7.71 -16.31 -12.68
N GLY A 22 7.86 -16.29 -14.01
CA GLY A 22 6.78 -16.43 -14.98
C GLY A 22 5.99 -15.14 -15.25
N PHE A 23 6.56 -13.97 -14.97
CA PHE A 23 5.97 -12.67 -15.32
C PHE A 23 6.28 -12.30 -16.77
N LYS A 24 5.35 -11.61 -17.43
CA LYS A 24 5.41 -11.32 -18.88
C LYS A 24 6.20 -10.07 -19.21
N ASP A 25 6.15 -9.08 -18.33
CA ASP A 25 6.77 -7.77 -18.48
C ASP A 25 7.49 -7.36 -17.19
N PRO A 26 8.51 -6.49 -17.27
CA PRO A 26 9.28 -6.04 -16.12
C PRO A 26 8.43 -5.14 -15.22
N PHE A 27 8.70 -5.19 -13.92
CA PHE A 27 8.09 -4.30 -12.95
C PHE A 27 8.91 -3.01 -12.80
N MET A 28 8.25 -1.88 -12.56
CA MET A 28 8.92 -0.63 -12.20
C MET A 28 8.81 -0.42 -10.69
N SER A 29 9.92 -0.57 -9.96
CA SER A 29 9.91 -0.36 -8.51
C SER A 29 9.76 1.12 -8.19
N LEU A 30 9.10 1.41 -7.06
CA LEU A 30 8.87 2.78 -6.61
C LEU A 30 10.17 3.48 -6.18
N THR A 31 11.15 2.70 -5.69
CA THR A 31 12.54 3.14 -5.50
C THR A 31 13.52 2.04 -5.95
N PRO A 32 14.78 2.38 -6.28
CA PRO A 32 15.77 1.39 -6.72
C PRO A 32 16.07 0.27 -5.71
N ASP A 33 15.89 0.55 -4.41
CA ASP A 33 16.32 -0.32 -3.31
C ASP A 33 15.16 -1.10 -2.66
N CYS A 34 13.93 -1.00 -3.18
CA CYS A 34 12.78 -1.72 -2.62
C CYS A 34 12.05 -2.58 -3.65
N CYS A 35 11.35 -3.59 -3.15
CA CYS A 35 10.51 -4.50 -3.92
C CYS A 35 9.03 -4.05 -3.94
N PHE A 36 8.78 -2.75 -3.75
CA PHE A 36 7.44 -2.18 -3.80
C PHE A 36 7.07 -1.73 -5.22
N TYR A 37 5.94 -2.21 -5.69
CA TYR A 37 5.43 -1.95 -7.03
C TYR A 37 4.03 -1.34 -6.96
N ALA A 38 3.86 -0.15 -7.52
CA ALA A 38 2.56 0.51 -7.58
C ALA A 38 1.57 -0.35 -8.36
N ILE A 39 0.40 -0.62 -7.77
CA ILE A 39 -0.56 -1.56 -8.38
C ILE A 39 -1.04 -1.07 -9.74
N GLN A 40 -1.20 0.25 -9.91
CA GLN A 40 -1.59 0.83 -11.19
C GLN A 40 -0.60 0.53 -12.33
N ASP A 41 0.69 0.35 -12.02
CA ASP A 41 1.75 0.17 -13.02
C ASP A 41 2.01 -1.30 -13.34
N ILE A 42 1.48 -2.23 -12.54
CA ILE A 42 1.55 -3.66 -12.83
C ILE A 42 0.61 -3.97 -14.00
N SER A 43 1.06 -4.68 -15.03
CA SER A 43 0.20 -5.08 -16.16
C SER A 43 -0.92 -6.03 -15.73
N ASP A 44 -2.02 -6.07 -16.47
CA ASP A 44 -3.12 -7.01 -16.21
C ASP A 44 -2.66 -8.47 -16.24
N ALA A 45 -1.72 -8.82 -17.13
CA ALA A 45 -1.19 -10.17 -17.21
C ALA A 45 -0.40 -10.57 -15.95
N ASN A 46 0.44 -9.67 -15.44
CA ASN A 46 1.20 -9.90 -14.22
C ASN A 46 0.27 -9.90 -12.99
N LEU A 47 -0.67 -8.96 -12.92
CA LEU A 47 -1.62 -8.88 -11.82
C LEU A 47 -2.53 -10.12 -11.77
N SER A 48 -3.05 -10.59 -12.91
CA SER A 48 -3.79 -11.85 -13.02
C SER A 48 -3.00 -13.03 -12.46
N LYS A 49 -1.71 -13.13 -12.79
CA LYS A 49 -0.85 -14.19 -12.26
C LYS A 49 -0.70 -14.08 -10.74
N ILE A 50 -0.46 -12.88 -10.21
CA ILE A 50 -0.34 -12.63 -8.77
C ILE A 50 -1.63 -13.06 -8.05
N LEU A 51 -2.79 -12.63 -8.54
CA LEU A 51 -4.09 -12.97 -7.96
C LEU A 51 -4.34 -14.49 -7.96
N LYS A 52 -4.02 -15.17 -9.07
CA LYS A 52 -4.11 -16.64 -9.18
C LYS A 52 -3.24 -17.33 -8.13
N ASP A 53 -1.97 -16.95 -8.05
CA ASP A 53 -1.01 -17.56 -7.14
C ASP A 53 -1.44 -17.34 -5.68
N THR A 54 -1.87 -16.14 -5.32
CA THR A 54 -2.32 -15.78 -3.98
C THR A 54 -3.58 -16.53 -3.58
N VAL A 55 -4.59 -16.61 -4.47
CA VAL A 55 -5.83 -17.38 -4.21
C VAL A 55 -5.56 -18.88 -4.10
N PHE A 56 -4.65 -19.41 -4.93
CA PHE A 56 -4.29 -20.82 -4.92
C PHE A 56 -3.51 -21.20 -3.65
N LYS A 57 -2.54 -20.38 -3.24
CA LYS A 57 -1.74 -20.56 -2.02
C LYS A 57 -2.53 -20.22 -0.75
N ASN A 58 -3.67 -19.54 -0.89
CA ASN A 58 -4.51 -19.06 0.22
C ASN A 58 -3.71 -18.15 1.18
N THR A 59 -2.96 -17.21 0.60
CA THR A 59 -2.14 -16.20 1.31
C THR A 59 -2.74 -14.79 1.12
N SER A 60 -2.18 -13.79 1.82
CA SER A 60 -2.47 -12.37 1.60
C SER A 60 -1.62 -11.77 0.46
N LEU A 61 -1.98 -10.56 0.02
CA LEU A 61 -1.14 -9.73 -0.86
C LEU A 61 -0.26 -8.82 -0.01
N ASN A 62 0.96 -9.25 0.27
CA ASN A 62 1.93 -8.41 0.98
C ASN A 62 2.11 -7.07 0.24
N GLY A 63 2.21 -5.99 1.00
CA GLY A 63 2.29 -4.64 0.45
C GLY A 63 1.63 -3.65 1.39
N GLY A 64 0.93 -2.66 0.85
CA GLY A 64 0.24 -1.66 1.65
C GLY A 64 0.27 -0.31 0.97
N TYR A 65 0.58 0.72 1.74
CA TYR A 65 0.53 2.11 1.28
C TYR A 65 1.85 2.82 1.49
N VAL A 66 2.43 3.32 0.41
CA VAL A 66 3.57 4.25 0.47
C VAL A 66 3.01 5.67 0.60
N LEU A 67 3.55 6.45 1.53
CA LEU A 67 3.28 7.88 1.62
C LEU A 67 4.41 8.64 0.91
N LEU A 68 4.04 9.47 -0.06
CA LEU A 68 4.93 10.36 -0.79
C LEU A 68 4.76 11.80 -0.34
N ASP A 69 5.83 12.58 -0.42
CA ASP A 69 5.79 14.02 -0.31
C ASP A 69 5.42 14.71 -1.64
N ALA A 70 5.46 16.05 -1.64
CA ALA A 70 5.16 16.88 -2.80
C ALA A 70 6.17 16.68 -3.96
N GLU A 71 7.38 16.21 -3.66
CA GLU A 71 8.44 15.91 -4.63
C GLU A 71 8.39 14.45 -5.11
N GLN A 72 7.31 13.73 -4.81
CA GLN A 72 7.11 12.31 -5.10
C GLN A 72 8.17 11.40 -4.44
N GLN A 73 8.83 11.87 -3.37
CA GLN A 73 9.77 11.06 -2.61
C GLN A 73 9.04 10.28 -1.51
N PRO A 74 9.36 9.00 -1.31
CA PRO A 74 8.75 8.22 -0.24
C PRO A 74 9.25 8.68 1.12
N ILE A 75 8.31 9.09 1.95
CA ILE A 75 8.54 9.52 3.34
C ILE A 75 8.07 8.47 4.36
N LEU A 76 7.23 7.51 3.94
CA LEU A 76 6.85 6.36 4.75
C LEU A 76 6.54 5.16 3.86
N LEU A 77 7.21 4.04 4.13
CA LEU A 77 7.03 2.78 3.42
C LEU A 77 6.21 1.78 4.26
N PRO A 78 5.46 0.87 3.63
CA PRO A 78 4.89 -0.28 4.33
C PRO A 78 5.97 -1.09 5.05
N ARG A 79 5.58 -1.71 6.16
CA ARG A 79 6.44 -2.59 6.96
C ARG A 79 6.06 -4.05 6.76
N CYS A 80 6.85 -4.96 7.32
CA CYS A 80 6.57 -6.39 7.17
C CYS A 80 5.19 -6.75 7.74
N CYS A 81 4.56 -7.77 7.14
CA CYS A 81 3.23 -8.25 7.52
C CYS A 81 2.09 -7.25 7.30
N SER A 82 2.27 -6.22 6.46
CA SER A 82 1.18 -5.36 6.02
C SER A 82 0.59 -5.78 4.68
N ASP A 83 -0.66 -5.39 4.47
CA ASP A 83 -1.36 -5.52 3.19
C ASP A 83 -2.35 -4.36 2.97
N LEU A 84 -3.11 -4.41 1.86
CA LEU A 84 -4.06 -3.35 1.53
C LEU A 84 -5.23 -3.25 2.53
N ASN A 85 -5.59 -4.33 3.25
CA ASN A 85 -6.68 -4.27 4.24
C ASN A 85 -6.31 -3.44 5.48
N ASP A 86 -5.04 -3.06 5.63
CA ASP A 86 -4.57 -2.19 6.71
C ASP A 86 -4.99 -0.71 6.56
N ILE A 87 -5.82 -0.37 5.55
CA ILE A 87 -6.34 1.00 5.40
C ILE A 87 -7.07 1.52 6.65
N HIS A 88 -7.70 0.62 7.41
CA HIS A 88 -8.39 0.98 8.65
C HIS A 88 -7.46 1.67 9.67
N ALA A 89 -6.18 1.32 9.71
CA ALA A 89 -5.21 1.96 10.58
C ALA A 89 -4.94 3.41 10.15
N TRP A 90 -4.88 3.68 8.84
CA TRP A 90 -4.76 5.03 8.29
C TRP A 90 -6.03 5.85 8.51
N GLU A 91 -7.21 5.24 8.44
CA GLU A 91 -8.49 5.88 8.77
C GLU A 91 -8.59 6.26 10.24
N GLN A 92 -8.16 5.38 11.15
CA GLN A 92 -8.09 5.68 12.57
C GLN A 92 -7.09 6.81 12.85
N LEU A 93 -5.95 6.82 12.15
CA LEU A 93 -4.99 7.92 12.24
C LEU A 93 -5.61 9.26 11.79
N ALA A 94 -6.45 9.27 10.75
CA ALA A 94 -7.16 10.48 10.33
C ALA A 94 -8.15 11.02 11.38
N GLN A 95 -8.66 10.15 12.25
CA GLN A 95 -9.63 10.52 13.30
C GLN A 95 -8.96 11.12 14.53
N GLY A 96 -7.65 10.91 14.72
CA GLY A 96 -6.91 11.42 15.87
C GLY A 96 -6.79 10.43 17.03
N ASN A 97 -6.12 10.86 18.10
CA ASN A 97 -6.00 10.15 19.39
C ASN A 97 -5.25 8.80 19.38
N LEU A 98 -4.40 8.57 18.39
CA LEU A 98 -3.48 7.44 18.39
C LEU A 98 -2.10 7.84 18.92
N LYS A 99 -1.40 6.91 19.57
CA LYS A 99 0.04 7.05 19.89
C LYS A 99 0.92 6.26 18.91
N GLN A 100 0.32 5.28 18.25
CA GLN A 100 0.94 4.42 17.26
C GLN A 100 -0.14 3.84 16.36
N PHE A 101 0.22 3.48 15.13
CA PHE A 101 -0.70 2.88 14.17
C PHE A 101 -0.03 1.77 13.38
N TRP A 102 -0.85 0.88 12.81
CA TRP A 102 -0.38 -0.30 12.10
C TRP A 102 -0.16 -0.02 10.62
N ILE A 103 1.06 -0.26 10.15
CA ILE A 103 1.41 -0.36 8.72
C ILE A 103 2.33 -1.57 8.50
N GLY A 104 2.19 -2.59 9.36
CA GLY A 104 3.14 -3.68 9.53
C GLY A 104 3.97 -3.54 10.81
N HIS A 105 4.86 -4.51 11.05
CA HIS A 105 5.71 -4.56 12.24
C HIS A 105 7.10 -3.96 11.99
N PRO A 106 7.65 -3.13 12.90
CA PRO A 106 7.01 -2.60 14.10
C PRO A 106 5.94 -1.54 13.76
N GLN A 107 5.03 -1.24 14.69
CA GLN A 107 4.08 -0.12 14.50
C GLN A 107 4.82 1.23 14.43
N VAL A 108 4.22 2.21 13.75
CA VAL A 108 4.79 3.57 13.65
C VAL A 108 4.23 4.43 14.76
N LEU A 109 5.11 5.12 15.49
CA LEU A 109 4.70 6.09 16.52
C LEU A 109 4.21 7.37 15.85
N CYS A 110 3.20 7.99 16.47
CA CYS A 110 2.67 9.27 16.02
C CYS A 110 2.23 10.15 17.19
N GLU A 111 2.31 11.45 16.98
CA GLU A 111 1.85 12.48 17.93
C GLU A 111 1.03 13.53 17.17
N TYR A 112 0.13 14.20 17.89
CA TYR A 112 -0.69 15.27 17.34
C TYR A 112 -0.28 16.58 17.98
N GLU A 113 0.18 17.53 17.16
CA GLU A 113 0.60 18.86 17.58
C GLU A 113 -0.25 19.89 16.83
N GLY A 114 -1.34 20.34 17.47
CA GLY A 114 -2.33 21.22 16.82
C GLY A 114 -2.99 20.54 15.61
N ASP A 115 -2.89 21.17 14.44
CA ASP A 115 -3.44 20.66 13.17
C ASP A 115 -2.46 19.77 12.39
N PHE A 116 -1.41 19.26 13.06
CA PHE A 116 -0.38 18.42 12.45
C PHE A 116 -0.31 17.03 13.09
N ILE A 117 -0.01 16.04 12.26
CA ILE A 117 0.36 14.67 12.65
C ILE A 117 1.88 14.57 12.49
N LYS A 118 2.57 14.26 13.58
CA LYS A 118 4.00 14.03 13.62
C LYS A 118 4.28 12.54 13.63
N PHE A 119 4.91 12.05 12.58
CA PHE A 119 5.29 10.66 12.43
C PHE A 119 6.69 10.43 12.97
N LYS A 120 6.88 9.35 13.73
CA LYS A 120 8.19 8.91 14.24
C LYS A 120 8.40 7.46 13.79
N PRO A 121 8.84 7.23 12.54
CA PRO A 121 9.00 5.89 11.99
C PRO A 121 10.00 5.06 12.79
N ASP A 122 11.21 5.59 13.03
CA ASP A 122 12.28 4.83 13.68
C ASP A 122 12.49 5.30 15.11
N ALA A 123 11.75 4.72 16.04
CA ALA A 123 11.78 5.06 17.47
C ALA A 123 13.15 4.87 18.15
N SER A 124 14.11 4.21 17.50
CA SER A 124 15.43 3.85 18.03
C SER A 124 16.57 4.71 17.53
N GLN A 125 16.33 5.62 16.58
CA GLN A 125 17.37 6.51 16.07
C GLN A 125 16.92 7.97 16.24
N ASP A 126 17.88 8.85 16.53
CA ASP A 126 17.75 10.31 16.72
C ASP A 126 17.23 11.08 15.47
N HIS A 127 16.50 10.41 14.59
CA HIS A 127 16.03 10.94 13.33
C HIS A 127 14.74 11.73 13.50
N THR A 128 14.81 12.95 12.99
CA THR A 128 13.70 13.87 12.79
C THR A 128 12.54 13.14 12.13
N GLY A 129 11.45 12.96 12.88
CA GLY A 129 10.17 12.63 12.30
C GLY A 129 9.75 13.66 11.24
N PHE A 130 8.63 13.39 10.57
CA PHE A 130 8.06 14.34 9.62
C PHE A 130 6.64 14.72 10.05
N GLU A 131 6.22 15.93 9.66
CA GLU A 131 4.94 16.49 10.04
C GLU A 131 4.04 16.66 8.81
N VAL A 132 2.79 16.24 8.97
CA VAL A 132 1.78 16.32 7.92
C VAL A 132 0.57 17.06 8.47
N PRO A 133 0.07 18.11 7.80
CA PRO A 133 -1.20 18.71 8.18
C PRO A 133 -2.33 17.68 8.16
N VAL A 134 -3.15 17.64 9.22
CA VAL A 134 -4.30 16.73 9.34
C VAL A 134 -5.25 16.88 8.15
N LEU A 135 -5.44 18.10 7.65
CA LEU A 135 -6.27 18.35 6.47
C LEU A 135 -5.70 17.70 5.21
N SER A 136 -4.41 17.89 4.93
CA SER A 136 -3.71 17.27 3.79
C SER A 136 -3.74 15.75 3.88
N PHE A 137 -3.57 15.19 5.08
CA PHE A 137 -3.69 13.75 5.33
C PHE A 137 -5.08 13.20 5.01
N LYS A 138 -6.13 13.86 5.50
CA LYS A 138 -7.53 13.47 5.21
C LYS A 138 -7.83 13.53 3.72
N GLN A 139 -7.35 14.56 3.02
CA GLN A 139 -7.53 14.69 1.57
C GLN A 139 -6.80 13.58 0.81
N ALA A 140 -5.53 13.32 1.13
CA ALA A 140 -4.76 12.25 0.52
C ALA A 140 -5.39 10.86 0.77
N LEU A 141 -5.89 10.62 1.98
CA LEU A 141 -6.59 9.39 2.32
C LEU A 141 -7.91 9.23 1.55
N GLN A 142 -8.62 10.33 1.29
CA GLN A 142 -9.82 10.27 0.45
C GLN A 142 -9.47 9.92 -1.01
N CYS A 143 -8.41 10.51 -1.57
CA CYS A 143 -7.92 10.14 -2.89
C CYS A 143 -7.50 8.66 -2.95
N LEU A 144 -6.83 8.16 -1.91
CA LEU A 144 -6.46 6.75 -1.79
C LEU A 144 -7.69 5.83 -1.84
N LYS A 145 -8.76 6.18 -1.12
CA LYS A 145 -10.01 5.41 -1.15
C LYS A 145 -10.60 5.35 -2.55
N ASP A 146 -10.58 6.45 -3.28
CA ASP A 146 -11.08 6.50 -4.65
C ASP A 146 -10.24 5.60 -5.57
N GLU A 147 -8.92 5.60 -5.43
CA GLU A 147 -7.99 4.72 -6.15
C GLU A 147 -8.22 3.24 -5.82
N LEU A 148 -8.41 2.90 -4.54
CA LEU A 148 -8.71 1.54 -4.11
C LEU A 148 -10.03 1.02 -4.68
N ARG A 149 -11.05 1.86 -4.90
CA ARG A 149 -12.27 1.44 -5.62
C ARG A 149 -11.97 1.09 -7.08
N GLN A 150 -11.05 1.80 -7.73
CA GLN A 150 -10.63 1.47 -9.09
C GLN A 150 -9.85 0.15 -9.12
N ILE A 151 -8.92 -0.05 -8.18
CA ILE A 151 -8.18 -1.32 -8.05
C ILE A 151 -9.14 -2.47 -7.74
N HIS A 152 -10.14 -2.26 -6.87
CA HIS A 152 -11.17 -3.25 -6.55
C HIS A 152 -11.92 -3.70 -7.81
N ASN A 153 -12.37 -2.75 -8.63
CA ASN A 153 -13.04 -3.05 -9.91
C ASN A 153 -12.12 -3.80 -10.89
N ARG A 154 -10.84 -3.42 -10.92
CA ARG A 154 -9.83 -4.10 -11.73
C ARG A 154 -9.63 -5.56 -11.28
N PHE A 155 -9.48 -5.79 -9.97
CA PHE A 155 -9.37 -7.12 -9.37
C PHE A 155 -10.61 -7.97 -9.67
N GLN A 156 -11.81 -7.39 -9.55
CA GLN A 156 -13.06 -8.06 -9.89
C GLN A 156 -13.10 -8.50 -11.36
N THR A 157 -12.71 -7.60 -12.27
CA THR A 157 -12.68 -7.87 -13.72
C THR A 157 -11.72 -9.01 -14.05
N LEU A 158 -10.50 -8.96 -13.52
CA LEU A 158 -9.49 -10.00 -13.74
C LEU A 158 -9.95 -11.34 -13.15
N ALA A 159 -10.56 -11.34 -11.96
CA ALA A 159 -11.10 -12.55 -11.35
C ALA A 159 -12.17 -13.21 -12.24
N GLN A 160 -13.05 -12.41 -12.87
CA GLN A 160 -14.07 -12.90 -13.79
C GLN A 160 -13.47 -13.48 -15.07
N ILE A 161 -12.52 -12.76 -15.71
CA ILE A 161 -11.82 -13.21 -16.92
C ILE A 161 -11.11 -14.54 -16.67
N ASP A 162 -10.43 -14.64 -15.53
CA ASP A 162 -9.64 -15.81 -15.14
C ASP A 162 -10.45 -16.93 -14.49
N LYS A 163 -11.78 -16.76 -14.36
CA LYS A 163 -12.69 -17.71 -13.72
C LYS A 163 -12.28 -18.07 -12.28
N LEU A 164 -11.70 -17.12 -11.56
CA LEU A 164 -11.41 -17.23 -10.14
C LEU A 164 -12.68 -17.01 -9.31
N LYS A 165 -12.65 -17.50 -8.07
CA LYS A 165 -13.67 -17.15 -7.07
C LYS A 165 -13.56 -15.66 -6.72
N VAL A 166 -14.46 -14.84 -7.27
CA VAL A 166 -14.45 -13.38 -7.10
C VAL A 166 -14.42 -13.01 -5.62
N GLU A 167 -15.19 -13.70 -4.78
CA GLU A 167 -15.24 -13.47 -3.34
C GLU A 167 -13.91 -13.76 -2.63
N LYS A 168 -13.05 -14.62 -3.18
CA LYS A 168 -11.71 -14.84 -2.63
C LYS A 168 -10.75 -13.72 -3.05
N VAL A 169 -10.85 -13.28 -4.29
CA VAL A 169 -10.01 -12.19 -4.81
C VAL A 169 -10.34 -10.87 -4.10
N LEU A 170 -11.62 -10.55 -3.94
CA LEU A 170 -12.05 -9.30 -3.30
C LEU A 170 -11.81 -9.25 -1.79
N LYS A 171 -11.35 -10.35 -1.16
CA LYS A 171 -10.83 -10.34 0.22
C LYS A 171 -9.39 -9.83 0.31
N LEU A 172 -8.69 -9.74 -0.81
CA LEU A 172 -7.28 -9.29 -0.87
C LEU A 172 -7.15 -7.77 -0.93
N ILE A 173 -8.27 -7.04 -0.98
CA ILE A 173 -8.34 -5.59 -1.05
C ILE A 173 -9.49 -5.11 -0.15
N PRO A 174 -9.36 -3.97 0.54
CA PRO A 174 -10.40 -3.49 1.44
C PRO A 174 -11.73 -3.23 0.75
N GLN A 175 -12.81 -3.53 1.47
CA GLN A 175 -14.16 -3.14 1.10
C GLN A 175 -14.46 -1.77 1.70
N LEU A 176 -14.47 -0.75 0.85
CA LEU A 176 -14.72 0.63 1.26
C LEU A 176 -16.23 0.89 1.29
N HIS A 177 -16.73 1.33 2.44
CA HIS A 177 -18.12 1.76 2.64
C HIS A 177 -18.33 3.23 2.26
#